data_AF-A0A972MQI4-F1
#
_entry.id   AF-A0A972MQI4-F1
#
_cell.length_a   1.000
_cell.length_b   1.000
_cell.length_c   1.000
_cell.angle_alpha   90.00
_cell.angle_beta   90.00
_cell.angle_gamma   90.00
#
_symmetry.space_group_name_H-M   'P 1'
#
loop_
_entity.id
_entity.type
_entity.pdbx_description
1 polymer ?
#
loop_
_entity_poly.entity_id
_entity_poly.type
_entity_poly.pdbx_seq_one_letter_code
_entity_poly.pdbx_strand_id
1 'polypeptide(L)'
;HRLKDRLKEFSRWVDISDRINLDGSYPTMGIDRKALCLSYDSGLFISAGSAITVDIVEDREYRGGFILLGLKAHLKAYGDISEALDVELNRDIDDSLAKDTRDAISYGIVYSIVSIIERYRGDREIYITGGDGEFLSKFIKGSIYDEGLIFKGIERALNGIIIPSK
;
A
#
# COMPACT_ATOMS: atom_id res chain seq x y z
N HIS A 1 10.79 -6.02 19.06
CA HIS A 1 12.03 -5.98 19.87
C HIS A 1 13.18 -6.74 19.20
N ARG A 2 13.05 -8.05 18.95
CA ARG A 2 14.14 -8.93 18.46
C ARG A 2 14.83 -8.51 17.14
N LEU A 3 14.12 -7.87 16.21
CA LEU A 3 14.70 -7.48 14.90
C LEU A 3 15.64 -6.26 15.01
N LYS A 4 15.23 -5.21 15.73
CA LYS A 4 16.06 -3.99 15.88
C LYS A 4 17.37 -4.29 16.60
N ASP A 5 17.35 -5.21 17.55
CA ASP A 5 18.56 -5.62 18.27
C ASP A 5 19.53 -6.37 17.34
N ARG A 6 19.01 -7.27 16.49
CA ARG A 6 19.81 -7.95 15.45
C ARG A 6 20.37 -7.00 14.39
N LEU A 7 19.64 -5.95 14.03
CA LEU A 7 20.09 -5.00 13.01
C LEU A 7 21.33 -4.21 13.47
N LYS A 8 21.49 -4.00 14.79
CA LYS A 8 22.68 -3.34 15.35
C LYS A 8 23.96 -4.17 15.23
N GLU A 9 23.86 -5.48 15.02
CA GLU A 9 25.01 -6.36 14.83
C GLU A 9 25.69 -6.14 13.47
N PHE A 10 24.99 -5.52 12.51
CA PHE A 10 25.52 -5.22 11.19
C PHE A 10 26.22 -3.85 11.19
N SER A 11 27.56 -3.85 11.14
CA SER A 11 28.39 -2.62 11.19
C SER A 11 28.07 -1.59 10.10
N ARG A 12 27.59 -2.06 8.94
CA ARG A 12 27.22 -1.22 7.78
C ARG A 12 25.74 -0.84 7.75
N TRP A 13 24.94 -1.30 8.71
CA TRP A 13 23.53 -0.96 8.77
C TRP A 13 23.33 0.41 9.40
N VAL A 14 22.50 1.24 8.78
CA VAL A 14 22.17 2.60 9.22
C VAL A 14 20.66 2.70 9.32
N ASP A 15 20.16 3.03 10.51
CA ASP A 15 18.76 3.41 10.68
C ASP A 15 18.55 4.80 10.09
N ILE A 16 17.62 4.93 9.16
CA ILE A 16 17.26 6.19 8.52
C ILE A 16 15.85 6.66 8.89
N SER A 17 15.18 5.98 9.82
CA SER A 17 13.78 6.25 10.17
C SER A 17 13.56 7.71 10.60
N ASP A 18 14.51 8.28 11.35
CA ASP A 18 14.44 9.67 11.82
C ASP A 18 14.57 10.71 10.69
N ARG A 19 14.97 10.29 9.48
CA ARG A 19 15.08 11.16 8.29
C ARG A 19 13.83 11.14 7.42
N ILE A 20 12.89 10.22 7.68
CA ILE A 20 11.65 10.08 6.92
C ILE A 20 10.57 10.83 7.69
N ASN A 21 10.48 12.13 7.45
CA ASN A 21 9.46 13.00 8.01
C ASN A 21 8.42 13.40 6.95
N LEU A 22 7.14 13.27 7.31
CA LEU A 22 6.00 13.66 6.48
C LEU A 22 5.12 14.59 7.31
N ASP A 23 4.91 15.81 6.83
CA ASP A 23 4.10 16.81 7.52
C ASP A 23 2.63 16.35 7.59
N GLY A 24 1.96 16.65 8.71
CA GLY A 24 0.60 16.18 9.00
C GLY A 24 0.51 14.70 9.40
N SER A 25 1.58 13.91 9.31
CA SER A 25 1.58 12.51 9.75
C SER A 25 1.47 12.38 11.28
N TYR A 26 1.01 11.22 11.75
CA TYR A 26 0.82 10.92 13.17
C TYR A 26 1.88 9.94 13.72
N PRO A 27 2.12 9.90 15.05
CA PRO A 27 3.22 9.14 15.64
C PRO A 27 3.20 7.63 15.36
N THR A 28 2.01 7.04 15.21
CA THR A 28 1.85 5.60 14.96
C THR A 28 1.80 5.21 13.49
N MET A 29 1.96 6.17 12.57
CA MET A 29 1.97 5.90 11.13
C MET A 29 3.22 5.09 10.75
N GLY A 30 3.01 4.01 9.99
CA GLY A 30 4.08 3.14 9.49
C GLY A 30 5.12 3.93 8.67
N ILE A 31 6.40 3.62 8.90
CA ILE A 31 7.51 4.33 8.24
C ILE A 31 7.55 4.08 6.72
N ASP A 32 7.10 2.91 6.30
CA ASP A 32 6.89 2.49 4.92
C ASP A 32 5.80 3.34 4.23
N ARG A 33 4.69 3.62 4.92
CA ARG A 33 3.63 4.52 4.41
C ARG A 33 4.14 5.95 4.27
N LYS A 34 4.89 6.45 5.25
CA LYS A 34 5.52 7.78 5.17
C LYS A 34 6.48 7.86 3.98
N ALA A 35 7.34 6.86 3.81
CA ALA A 35 8.24 6.78 2.68
C ALA A 35 7.47 6.78 1.36
N LEU A 36 6.45 5.94 1.19
CA LEU A 36 5.60 5.94 -0.01
C LEU A 36 5.01 7.33 -0.30
N CYS A 37 4.43 7.98 0.69
CA CYS A 37 3.82 9.31 0.56
C CYS A 37 4.82 10.41 0.14
N LEU A 38 6.11 10.24 0.42
CA LEU A 38 7.15 11.19 0.02
C LEU A 38 7.60 11.01 -1.43
N SER A 39 7.13 9.99 -2.15
CA SER A 39 7.55 9.76 -3.54
C SER A 39 7.08 10.86 -4.49
N TYR A 40 5.91 11.47 -4.23
CA TYR A 40 5.35 12.61 -4.97
C TYR A 40 4.83 13.70 -4.02
N ASP A 41 4.62 14.91 -4.52
CA ASP A 41 4.20 16.06 -3.69
C ASP A 41 2.70 16.04 -3.36
N SER A 42 1.88 15.49 -4.24
CA SER A 42 0.43 15.38 -4.09
C SER A 42 -0.07 14.11 -4.76
N GLY A 43 -1.12 13.49 -4.23
CA GLY A 43 -1.74 12.31 -4.83
C GLY A 43 -2.46 11.41 -3.84
N LEU A 44 -3.00 10.31 -4.37
CA LEU A 44 -3.53 9.19 -3.62
C LEU A 44 -2.56 8.01 -3.78
N PHE A 45 -1.96 7.59 -2.68
CA PHE A 45 -0.88 6.62 -2.62
C PHE A 45 -1.39 5.30 -2.07
N ILE A 46 -1.14 4.21 -2.79
CA ILE A 46 -1.63 2.88 -2.45
C ILE A 46 -0.44 1.92 -2.33
N SER A 47 -0.31 1.25 -1.19
CA SER A 47 0.57 0.08 -1.06
C SER A 47 -0.29 -1.16 -0.92
N ALA A 48 -0.24 -2.07 -1.88
CA ALA A 48 -1.03 -3.30 -1.87
C ALA A 48 -0.15 -4.53 -1.62
N GLY A 49 -0.23 -5.06 -0.40
CA GLY A 49 0.45 -6.29 0.01
C GLY A 49 -0.32 -7.00 1.13
N SER A 50 0.38 -7.37 2.22
CA SER A 50 -0.25 -8.03 3.38
C SER A 50 -1.44 -7.25 3.97
N ALA A 51 -1.32 -5.93 3.96
CA ALA A 51 -2.42 -4.98 4.11
C ALA A 51 -2.44 -4.09 2.86
N ILE A 52 -3.57 -3.44 2.61
CA ILE A 52 -3.66 -2.38 1.61
C ILE A 52 -3.75 -1.05 2.35
N THR A 53 -2.79 -0.17 2.16
CA THR A 53 -2.82 1.19 2.74
C THR A 53 -3.16 2.18 1.65
N VAL A 54 -4.08 3.09 1.93
CA VAL A 54 -4.46 4.18 1.03
C VAL A 54 -4.24 5.48 1.78
N ASP A 55 -3.42 6.36 1.23
CA ASP A 55 -2.97 7.59 1.86
C ASP A 55 -3.12 8.76 0.90
N ILE A 56 -3.59 9.90 1.39
CA ILE A 56 -3.76 11.14 0.61
C ILE A 56 -2.74 12.16 1.09
N VAL A 57 -1.99 12.73 0.15
CA VAL A 57 -1.09 13.86 0.39
C VAL A 57 -1.47 14.98 -0.57
N GLU A 58 -1.46 16.21 -0.08
CA GLU A 58 -1.63 17.40 -0.90
C GLU A 58 -0.62 18.46 -0.46
N ASP A 59 0.15 18.97 -1.42
CA ASP A 59 1.19 19.98 -1.20
C ASP A 59 2.18 19.57 -0.11
N ARG A 60 2.60 18.30 -0.15
CA ARG A 60 3.51 17.63 0.79
C ARG A 60 2.97 17.45 2.21
N GLU A 61 1.69 17.74 2.43
CA GLU A 61 1.02 17.56 3.72
C GLU A 61 0.09 16.34 3.68
N TYR A 62 0.23 15.46 4.65
CA TYR A 62 -0.63 14.30 4.81
C TYR A 62 -2.06 14.73 5.19
N ARG A 63 -3.04 14.33 4.37
CA ARG A 63 -4.46 14.65 4.58
C ARG A 63 -5.26 13.53 5.25
N GLY A 64 -4.64 12.37 5.44
CA GLY A 64 -5.29 11.20 6.03
C GLY A 64 -5.23 9.98 5.11
N GLY A 65 -5.79 8.87 5.60
CA GLY A 65 -5.74 7.60 4.89
C GLY A 65 -6.44 6.50 5.68
N PHE A 66 -6.51 5.32 5.09
CA PHE A 66 -7.14 4.14 5.67
C PHE A 66 -6.36 2.86 5.34
N ILE A 67 -6.64 1.80 6.10
CA ILE A 67 -5.99 0.51 5.95
C ILE A 67 -7.07 -0.54 5.74
N LEU A 68 -6.92 -1.36 4.71
CA LEU A 68 -7.75 -2.53 4.40
C LEU A 68 -6.93 -3.81 4.58
N LEU A 69 -7.63 -4.95 4.64
CA LEU A 69 -6.97 -6.25 4.54
C LEU A 69 -6.32 -6.40 3.15
N GLY A 70 -5.18 -7.08 3.10
CA GLY A 70 -4.62 -7.56 1.83
C GLY A 70 -5.49 -8.65 1.22
N LEU A 71 -5.29 -8.94 -0.08
CA LEU A 71 -6.08 -9.94 -0.80
C LEU A 71 -6.03 -11.32 -0.13
N LYS A 72 -4.84 -11.75 0.28
CA LYS A 72 -4.66 -13.02 1.01
C LYS A 72 -5.36 -13.03 2.37
N ALA A 73 -5.37 -11.90 3.07
CA ALA A 73 -6.03 -11.79 4.37
C ALA A 73 -7.56 -11.81 4.24
N HIS A 74 -8.11 -11.20 3.17
CA HIS A 74 -9.52 -11.34 2.82
C HIS A 74 -9.92 -12.80 2.57
N LEU A 75 -9.18 -13.51 1.71
CA LEU A 75 -9.45 -14.92 1.43
C LEU A 75 -9.40 -15.77 2.71
N LYS A 76 -8.36 -15.57 3.53
CA LYS A 76 -8.25 -16.27 4.80
C LYS A 76 -9.46 -16.01 5.70
N ALA A 77 -9.93 -14.76 5.78
CA ALA A 77 -11.10 -14.43 6.58
C ALA A 77 -12.38 -15.17 6.10
N TYR A 78 -12.53 -15.38 4.78
CA TYR A 78 -13.61 -16.20 4.24
C TYR A 78 -13.44 -17.69 4.59
N GLY A 79 -12.25 -18.26 4.41
CA GLY A 79 -11.97 -19.65 4.78
C GLY A 79 -12.14 -19.93 6.28
N ASP A 80 -11.83 -18.95 7.15
CA ASP A 80 -12.07 -19.04 8.59
C ASP A 80 -13.58 -19.07 8.95
N ILE A 81 -14.46 -18.56 8.09
CA ILE A 81 -15.93 -18.60 8.28
C ILE A 81 -16.49 -19.99 7.92
N SER A 82 -16.04 -20.57 6.81
CA SER A 82 -16.49 -21.88 6.32
C SER A 82 -15.55 -22.45 5.27
N GLU A 83 -15.33 -23.76 5.32
CA GLU A 83 -14.58 -24.50 4.29
C GLU A 83 -15.16 -24.31 2.88
N ALA A 84 -16.48 -24.11 2.77
CA ALA A 84 -17.13 -23.85 1.48
C ALA A 84 -16.76 -22.48 0.86
N LEU A 85 -16.14 -21.58 1.64
CA LEU A 85 -15.67 -20.26 1.20
C LEU A 85 -14.13 -20.20 1.13
N ASP A 86 -13.43 -21.30 1.43
CA ASP A 86 -11.97 -21.40 1.28
C ASP A 86 -11.62 -21.60 -0.20
N VAL A 87 -11.44 -20.47 -0.88
CA VAL A 87 -11.21 -20.42 -2.32
C VAL A 87 -9.93 -19.63 -2.64
N GLU A 88 -9.38 -19.87 -3.82
CA GLU A 88 -8.32 -19.03 -4.37
C GLU A 88 -8.89 -17.85 -5.15
N LEU A 89 -8.22 -16.70 -5.06
CA LEU A 89 -8.60 -15.51 -5.83
C LEU A 89 -8.63 -15.84 -7.33
N ASN A 90 -9.74 -15.52 -8.00
CA ASN A 90 -9.77 -15.41 -9.45
C ASN A 90 -9.19 -14.03 -9.84
N ARG A 91 -8.06 -14.04 -10.57
CA ARG A 91 -7.38 -12.83 -11.06
C ARG A 91 -7.84 -12.38 -12.45
N ASP A 92 -8.75 -13.14 -13.06
CA ASP A 92 -9.28 -12.88 -14.40
C ASP A 92 -10.77 -12.48 -14.34
N ILE A 93 -11.21 -11.90 -13.22
CA ILE A 93 -12.57 -11.39 -13.08
C ILE A 93 -12.81 -10.18 -13.99
N ASP A 94 -14.06 -10.04 -14.46
CA ASP A 94 -14.53 -8.90 -15.23
C ASP A 94 -15.67 -8.16 -14.49
N ASP A 95 -16.27 -7.17 -15.16
CA ASP A 95 -17.37 -6.37 -14.61
C ASP A 95 -18.71 -7.15 -14.51
N SER A 96 -18.77 -8.41 -14.95
CA SER A 96 -20.00 -9.22 -14.93
C SER A 96 -20.27 -9.82 -13.55
N LEU A 97 -21.56 -10.03 -13.25
CA LEU A 97 -21.95 -10.62 -11.97
C LEU A 97 -21.58 -12.11 -11.91
N ALA A 98 -20.85 -12.47 -10.85
CA ALA A 98 -20.39 -13.82 -10.59
C ALA A 98 -21.54 -14.84 -10.47
N LYS A 99 -21.27 -16.08 -10.86
CA LYS A 99 -22.22 -17.21 -10.84
C LYS A 99 -21.73 -18.43 -10.06
N ASP A 100 -20.56 -18.34 -9.44
CA ASP A 100 -20.03 -19.32 -8.50
C ASP A 100 -19.37 -18.61 -7.30
N THR A 101 -19.09 -19.38 -6.26
CA THR A 101 -18.55 -18.86 -4.99
C THR A 101 -17.16 -18.24 -5.14
N ARG A 102 -16.30 -18.82 -5.98
CA ARG A 102 -14.93 -18.32 -6.18
C ARG A 102 -14.96 -16.93 -6.79
N ASP A 103 -15.77 -16.76 -7.83
CA ASP A 103 -15.93 -15.50 -8.52
C ASP A 103 -16.70 -14.49 -7.68
N ALA A 104 -17.70 -14.92 -6.91
CA ALA A 104 -18.45 -14.04 -6.03
C ALA A 104 -17.57 -13.44 -4.93
N ILE A 105 -16.71 -14.26 -4.31
CA ILE A 105 -15.73 -13.81 -3.32
C ILE A 105 -14.68 -12.89 -3.99
N SER A 106 -14.14 -13.29 -5.13
CA SER A 106 -13.11 -12.52 -5.84
C SER A 106 -13.64 -11.14 -6.27
N TYR A 107 -14.85 -11.10 -6.84
CA TYR A 107 -15.56 -9.88 -7.20
C TYR A 107 -15.80 -8.98 -5.98
N GLY A 108 -16.32 -9.56 -4.89
CA GLY A 108 -16.57 -8.84 -3.65
C GLY A 108 -15.31 -8.21 -3.05
N ILE A 109 -14.18 -8.93 -3.05
CA ILE A 109 -12.90 -8.41 -2.58
C ILE A 109 -12.42 -7.26 -3.48
N VAL A 110 -12.27 -7.52 -4.78
CA VAL A 110 -11.65 -6.55 -5.70
C VAL A 110 -12.51 -5.30 -5.85
N TYR A 111 -13.80 -5.44 -6.13
CA TYR A 111 -14.66 -4.27 -6.35
C TYR A 111 -14.96 -3.49 -5.08
N SER A 112 -14.90 -4.10 -3.88
CA SER A 112 -14.99 -3.33 -2.64
C SER A 112 -13.77 -2.43 -2.42
N ILE A 113 -12.56 -2.96 -2.67
CA ILE A 113 -11.30 -2.20 -2.62
C ILE A 113 -11.30 -1.08 -3.67
N VAL A 114 -11.63 -1.41 -4.92
CA VAL A 114 -11.70 -0.43 -6.01
C VAL A 114 -12.72 0.66 -5.70
N SER A 115 -13.93 0.28 -5.27
CA SER A 115 -15.00 1.25 -4.98
C SER A 115 -14.61 2.24 -3.87
N ILE A 116 -13.96 1.79 -2.80
CA ILE A 116 -13.56 2.70 -1.73
C ILE A 116 -12.40 3.62 -2.17
N ILE A 117 -11.48 3.14 -3.01
CA ILE A 117 -10.43 3.98 -3.60
C ILE A 117 -11.04 5.04 -4.52
N GLU A 118 -11.93 4.64 -5.44
CA GLU A 118 -12.60 5.55 -6.38
C GLU A 118 -13.41 6.63 -5.66
N ARG A 119 -14.03 6.31 -4.52
CA ARG A 119 -14.70 7.30 -3.66
C ARG A 119 -13.79 8.45 -3.23
N TYR A 120 -12.50 8.20 -3.03
CA TYR A 120 -11.52 9.20 -2.55
C TYR A 120 -10.61 9.75 -3.66
N ARG A 121 -10.72 9.26 -4.90
CA ARG A 121 -9.90 9.69 -6.03
C ARG A 121 -9.97 11.21 -6.24
N GLY A 122 -11.16 11.76 -6.45
CA GLY A 122 -11.31 13.16 -6.90
C GLY A 122 -10.53 13.41 -8.20
N ASP A 123 -9.79 14.51 -8.28
CA ASP A 123 -8.90 14.85 -9.41
C ASP A 123 -7.44 14.42 -9.18
N ARG A 124 -7.18 13.58 -8.16
CA ARG A 124 -5.81 13.22 -7.76
C ARG A 124 -5.21 12.18 -8.69
N GLU A 125 -3.91 12.30 -8.95
CA GLU A 125 -3.13 11.18 -9.48
C GLU A 125 -3.10 10.03 -8.46
N ILE A 126 -3.19 8.80 -8.97
CA ILE A 126 -3.12 7.60 -8.14
C ILE A 126 -1.80 6.89 -8.40
N TYR A 127 -1.02 6.69 -7.34
CA TYR A 127 0.24 5.95 -7.36
C TYR A 127 0.07 4.64 -6.59
N ILE A 128 0.40 3.51 -7.22
CA ILE A 128 0.21 2.17 -6.65
C ILE A 128 1.53 1.42 -6.60
N THR A 129 1.82 0.78 -5.48
CA THR A 129 2.96 -0.11 -5.29
C THR A 129 2.55 -1.39 -4.56
N GLY A 130 3.52 -2.27 -4.28
CA GLY A 130 3.34 -3.51 -3.55
C GLY A 130 3.01 -4.70 -4.45
N GLY A 131 3.18 -5.92 -3.91
CA GLY A 131 3.12 -7.16 -4.69
C GLY A 131 1.75 -7.49 -5.29
N ASP A 132 0.66 -6.94 -4.73
CA ASP A 132 -0.68 -7.04 -5.33
C ASP A 132 -1.09 -5.75 -6.08
N GLY A 133 -0.21 -4.75 -6.11
CA GLY A 133 -0.46 -3.44 -6.72
C GLY A 133 -0.65 -3.50 -8.22
N GLU A 134 0.18 -4.26 -8.93
CA GLU A 134 0.07 -4.43 -10.39
C GLU A 134 -1.25 -5.10 -10.79
N PHE A 135 -1.74 -6.01 -9.94
CA PHE A 135 -3.04 -6.64 -10.17
C PHE A 135 -4.18 -5.64 -9.98
N LEU A 136 -4.18 -4.90 -8.87
CA LEU A 136 -5.24 -3.92 -8.57
C LEU A 136 -5.23 -2.72 -9.53
N SER A 137 -4.06 -2.31 -10.05
CA SER A 137 -3.96 -1.19 -11.00
C SER A 137 -4.72 -1.45 -12.31
N LYS A 138 -4.96 -2.72 -12.67
CA LYS A 138 -5.79 -3.08 -13.84
C LYS A 138 -7.24 -2.61 -13.70
N PHE A 139 -7.75 -2.52 -12.47
CA PHE A 139 -9.14 -2.13 -12.18
C PHE A 139 -9.26 -0.62 -11.85
N ILE A 140 -8.16 0.01 -11.43
CA ILE A 140 -8.11 1.42 -11.04
C ILE A 140 -7.59 2.24 -12.23
N LYS A 141 -8.51 2.68 -13.10
CA LYS A 141 -8.15 3.35 -14.37
C LYS A 141 -7.27 4.58 -14.17
N GLY A 142 -6.26 4.76 -15.01
CA GLY A 142 -5.34 5.90 -14.93
C GLY A 142 -4.44 5.92 -13.69
N SER A 143 -4.34 4.82 -12.95
CA SER A 143 -3.35 4.67 -11.90
C SER A 143 -1.96 4.39 -12.48
N ILE A 144 -0.93 4.84 -11.77
CA ILE A 144 0.48 4.61 -12.09
C ILE A 144 0.99 3.54 -11.14
N TYR A 145 1.24 2.34 -11.66
CA TYR A 145 1.91 1.29 -10.90
C TYR A 145 3.43 1.45 -10.99
N ASP A 146 4.09 1.40 -9.84
CA ASP A 146 5.54 1.38 -9.73
C ASP A 146 5.99 0.69 -8.44
N GLU A 147 6.73 -0.42 -8.58
CA GLU A 147 7.29 -1.18 -7.46
C GLU A 147 8.34 -0.38 -6.65
N GLY A 148 8.93 0.64 -7.26
CA GLY A 148 9.99 1.46 -6.69
C GLY A 148 9.52 2.66 -5.86
N LEU A 149 8.21 2.92 -5.71
CA LEU A 149 7.70 4.15 -5.09
C LEU A 149 8.22 4.38 -3.67
N ILE A 150 8.30 3.34 -2.84
CA ILE A 150 8.86 3.45 -1.48
C ILE A 150 10.33 3.87 -1.54
N PHE A 151 11.12 3.30 -2.45
CA PHE A 151 12.53 3.65 -2.61
C PHE A 151 12.71 5.07 -3.13
N LYS A 152 11.86 5.52 -4.07
CA LYS A 152 11.85 6.92 -4.54
C LYS A 152 11.57 7.89 -3.39
N GLY A 153 10.62 7.57 -2.53
CA GLY A 153 10.33 8.37 -1.35
C GLY A 153 11.47 8.40 -0.34
N ILE A 154 12.16 7.27 -0.12
CA ILE A 154 13.39 7.20 0.67
C ILE A 154 14.48 8.08 0.06
N GLU A 155 14.72 7.98 -1.25
CA GLU A 155 15.71 8.79 -1.95
C GLU A 155 15.41 10.28 -1.80
N ARG A 156 14.14 10.69 -1.97
CA ARG A 156 13.72 12.07 -1.78
C ARG A 156 13.89 12.55 -0.34
N ALA A 157 13.61 11.71 0.65
CA ALA A 157 13.82 12.03 2.06
C ALA A 157 15.31 12.19 2.40
N LEU A 158 16.20 11.50 1.68
CA LEU A 158 17.64 11.55 1.90
C LEU A 158 18.37 12.58 1.02
N ASN A 159 17.72 13.13 0.00
CA ASN A 159 18.38 14.01 -0.96
C ASN A 159 18.89 15.29 -0.25
N GLY A 160 20.18 15.59 -0.40
CA GLY A 160 20.87 16.68 0.30
C GLY A 160 21.34 16.35 1.73
N ILE A 161 21.12 15.12 2.23
CA ILE A 161 21.57 14.68 3.55
C ILE A 161 22.84 13.83 3.41
N ILE A 162 23.95 14.29 4.00
CA ILE A 162 25.18 13.50 4.10
C ILE A 162 24.93 12.39 5.13
N ILE A 163 24.94 11.13 4.68
CA ILE A 163 24.96 9.98 5.60
C ILE A 163 26.39 9.82 6.09
N PRO A 164 26.70 10.03 7.39
CA PRO A 164 28.04 9.83 7.89
C PRO A 164 28.41 8.36 7.70
N SER A 165 29.52 8.09 7.01
CA SER A 165 30.16 6.78 7.08
C SER A 165 30.61 6.56 8.52
N LYS A 166 30.15 5.48 9.16
CA LYS A 166 30.77 4.98 10.39
C LYS A 166 32.20 4.52 10.10
#